data_AF-A0AAW5I4M9-F1
#
_entry.id   AF-A0AAW5I4M9-F1
#
_cell.length_a   1.000
_cell.length_b   1.000
_cell.length_c   1.000
_cell.angle_alpha   90.00
_cell.angle_beta   90.00
_cell.angle_gamma   90.00
#
_symmetry.space_group_name_H-M   'P 1'
#
loop_
_entity.id
_entity.type
_entity.pdbx_description
1 polymer ?
#
loop_
_entity_poly.entity_id
_entity_poly.type
_entity_poly.pdbx_seq_one_letter_code
_entity_poly.pdbx_strand_id
1 'polypeptide(L)'
;MKRYQSTLTKMTRPVCMALAALLMVGAMASCSENENTETAQSDNAYLSLSFSTGTGNSTRAGETSGKALADNETDANPTQENDIHNIKVWVFKSNTGDEATPISYKAETLSEVKNGNYTLNLRFLRKIGGEEVKNIDLYILANSESINMLDQMKGKDLSSVTRKDLKEVSFTSPFGINSDGTAETKDVPAGKGLPISRAITQISVDSHVADTEEGAKDKGIKIPLVRAVSKLHFYFARKSGNDANTSQVKVTRIEVEGNTIPTASYVFPDEATYNEDGYNQNVTSQKYDNAGTAYVPTTLKLAGVENKDIREVDNPESFIKKSNQSAQEYLDAFDNKGIKSHDLCYLRETTKAIKGTIYYSLDGGATEKHETFNIASEGNAIRNRELVVYGYFLNGQMGKLTVTPTIQEWQDGGTFDFIDASTNVVIPDKDQTAWGYKVYYGFPKLGPMITLEDIDTKGKPWILQTDNPMFGFVQCDKNGYYEEKEPVYDPIISDQNDGNKIIGYTYHIDDYIINKSGKKDTLYFYVVPKSRLDLAKPHNVKAHVFLTTYPNDKFILNPGFKYKGCKEGKFAGKDIHFEQVL
;
A
#
# COMPACT_ATOMS: atom_id res chain seq x y z
N MET A 1 70.98 -5.00 -26.79
CA MET A 1 70.72 -5.51 -28.16
C MET A 1 69.39 -4.95 -28.64
N LYS A 2 69.42 -4.17 -29.72
CA LYS A 2 68.26 -3.55 -30.37
C LYS A 2 67.86 -4.37 -31.60
N ARG A 3 66.59 -4.18 -31.98
CA ARG A 3 65.91 -4.47 -33.26
C ARG A 3 65.37 -5.89 -33.40
N TYR A 4 64.04 -6.00 -33.43
CA TYR A 4 63.33 -6.63 -34.55
C TYR A 4 61.95 -5.97 -34.70
N GLN A 5 61.81 -5.20 -35.79
CA GLN A 5 60.55 -4.88 -36.45
C GLN A 5 60.57 -5.59 -37.81
N SER A 6 59.37 -5.88 -38.34
CA SER A 6 59.05 -6.70 -39.53
C SER A 6 59.04 -8.19 -39.19
N THR A 7 57.92 -8.92 -39.26
CA THR A 7 57.03 -8.98 -40.43
C THR A 7 55.56 -9.15 -40.03
N LEU A 8 54.79 -8.08 -40.24
CA LEU A 8 53.33 -8.11 -40.42
C LEU A 8 53.05 -8.74 -41.80
N THR A 9 51.87 -9.36 -41.96
CA THR A 9 51.25 -9.89 -43.20
C THR A 9 51.18 -11.41 -43.28
N LYS A 10 50.37 -12.02 -42.41
CA LYS A 10 49.53 -13.20 -42.67
C LYS A 10 48.81 -13.58 -41.38
N MET A 11 47.70 -12.91 -41.10
CA MET A 11 46.53 -13.39 -40.32
C MET A 11 45.62 -12.19 -40.04
N THR A 12 44.98 -11.70 -41.09
CA THR A 12 43.77 -10.87 -40.99
C THR A 12 42.62 -11.72 -41.51
N ARG A 13 41.55 -11.80 -40.70
CA ARG A 13 40.26 -12.51 -40.86
C ARG A 13 40.29 -14.00 -40.43
N PRO A 14 39.49 -14.43 -39.42
CA PRO A 14 38.21 -13.87 -38.97
C PRO A 14 38.17 -13.57 -37.46
N VAL A 15 38.25 -12.30 -37.06
CA VAL A 15 37.83 -11.81 -35.73
C VAL A 15 36.83 -10.68 -35.98
N CYS A 16 35.67 -11.03 -36.54
CA CYS A 16 34.54 -10.10 -36.75
C CYS A 16 33.17 -10.75 -36.50
N MET A 17 33.09 -11.96 -35.95
CA MET A 17 31.80 -12.59 -35.60
C MET A 17 31.90 -13.41 -34.31
N ALA A 18 32.26 -12.74 -33.21
CA ALA A 18 32.05 -13.27 -31.85
C ALA A 18 31.88 -12.16 -30.80
N LEU A 19 31.45 -10.96 -31.22
CA LEU A 19 31.14 -9.83 -30.33
C LEU A 19 29.69 -9.34 -30.49
N ALA A 20 28.82 -10.18 -31.05
CA ALA A 20 27.41 -9.85 -31.33
C ALA A 20 26.41 -10.87 -30.73
N ALA A 21 26.82 -11.68 -29.76
CA ALA A 21 25.95 -12.69 -29.16
C ALA A 21 26.13 -12.84 -27.63
N LEU A 22 26.26 -11.72 -26.93
CA LEU A 22 26.04 -11.62 -25.47
C LEU A 22 25.32 -10.31 -25.09
N LEU A 23 24.56 -9.76 -26.05
CA LEU A 23 23.39 -8.94 -25.78
C LEU A 23 22.22 -9.92 -25.74
N MET A 24 21.63 -10.12 -24.56
CA MET A 24 20.25 -10.59 -24.29
C MET A 24 20.18 -11.29 -22.90
N VAL A 25 20.49 -10.57 -21.82
CA VAL A 25 19.80 -10.66 -20.52
C VAL A 25 20.03 -9.31 -19.81
N GLY A 26 19.22 -8.31 -20.16
CA GLY A 26 19.17 -7.03 -19.45
C GLY A 26 18.21 -7.10 -18.28
N ALA A 27 18.57 -7.82 -17.22
CA ALA A 27 17.96 -7.62 -15.91
C ALA A 27 18.71 -6.44 -15.26
N MET A 28 18.28 -5.22 -15.53
CA MET A 28 18.80 -4.03 -14.84
C MET A 28 18.25 -4.00 -13.42
N ALA A 29 18.93 -4.68 -12.48
CA ALA A 29 18.99 -4.23 -11.10
C ALA A 29 20.08 -3.14 -11.06
N SER A 30 19.71 -1.88 -11.32
CA SER A 30 20.60 -0.76 -11.03
C SER A 30 20.54 -0.48 -9.52
N CYS A 31 21.28 -1.28 -8.75
CA CYS A 31 21.65 -0.93 -7.39
C CYS A 31 22.68 0.19 -7.47
N SER A 32 22.26 1.46 -7.45
CA SER A 32 23.14 2.52 -6.96
C SER A 32 23.07 2.53 -5.44
N GLU A 33 23.53 1.45 -4.80
CA GLU A 33 24.01 1.61 -3.43
C GLU A 33 25.22 2.51 -3.50
N ASN A 34 25.23 3.54 -2.66
CA ASN A 34 26.37 4.42 -2.50
C ASN A 34 27.53 3.59 -1.90
N GLU A 35 28.22 2.83 -2.74
CA GLU A 35 29.46 2.15 -2.41
C GLU A 35 30.59 3.16 -2.56
N ASN A 36 30.91 3.89 -1.50
CA ASN A 36 32.28 4.37 -1.33
C ASN A 36 32.64 4.73 0.12
N THR A 37 33.76 4.13 0.53
CA THR A 37 34.67 4.46 1.63
C THR A 37 34.18 4.26 3.07
N GLU A 38 35.01 3.54 3.84
CA GLU A 38 34.88 3.24 5.27
C GLU A 38 34.26 4.40 6.05
N THR A 39 32.95 4.32 6.25
CA THR A 39 32.17 5.21 7.09
C THR A 39 31.76 4.41 8.31
N ALA A 40 31.90 4.99 9.49
CA ALA A 40 31.48 4.33 10.72
C ALA A 40 30.01 3.92 10.58
N GLN A 41 29.69 2.68 10.98
CA GLN A 41 28.35 2.09 10.87
C GLN A 41 27.22 2.97 11.46
N SER A 42 27.57 3.93 12.33
CA SER A 42 26.69 4.89 12.99
C SER A 42 26.16 6.05 12.13
N ASP A 43 26.65 6.24 10.90
CA ASP A 43 26.21 7.36 10.04
C ASP A 43 25.16 6.95 8.98
N ASN A 44 24.76 5.67 8.95
CA ASN A 44 23.73 5.17 8.05
C ASN A 44 22.32 5.38 8.62
N ALA A 45 21.39 5.69 7.72
CA ALA A 45 19.98 5.88 7.98
C ALA A 45 19.18 4.98 7.05
N TYR A 46 18.41 4.05 7.62
CA TYR A 46 17.55 3.11 6.90
C TYR A 46 16.09 3.51 6.99
N LEU A 47 15.40 3.40 5.86
CA LEU A 47 14.00 3.77 5.68
C LEU A 47 13.22 2.58 5.13
N SER A 48 12.04 2.34 5.68
CA SER A 48 11.07 1.40 5.12
C SER A 48 9.86 2.17 4.64
N LEU A 49 9.56 2.09 3.34
CA LEU A 49 8.47 2.80 2.69
C LEU A 49 7.40 1.81 2.27
N SER A 50 6.21 1.91 2.85
CA SER A 50 5.04 1.14 2.44
C SER A 50 4.14 1.99 1.58
N PHE A 51 3.99 1.59 0.32
CA PHE A 51 3.14 2.25 -0.66
C PHE A 51 1.80 1.54 -0.75
N SER A 52 0.73 2.33 -0.88
CA SER A 52 -0.59 1.82 -1.18
C SER A 52 -1.27 2.61 -2.30
N THR A 53 -1.86 1.92 -3.26
CA THR A 53 -2.72 2.48 -4.32
C THR A 53 -4.20 2.31 -4.02
N GLY A 54 -4.56 1.76 -2.84
CA GLY A 54 -5.94 1.60 -2.35
C GLY A 54 -6.05 1.71 -0.81
N THR A 55 -7.27 1.80 -0.27
CA THR A 55 -7.51 1.86 1.19
C THR A 55 -7.32 0.49 1.80
N GLY A 56 -6.09 0.19 2.23
CA GLY A 56 -5.88 -0.90 3.16
C GLY A 56 -6.31 -0.46 4.55
N ASN A 57 -7.52 -0.76 5.01
CA ASN A 57 -7.69 -1.42 6.31
C ASN A 57 -9.13 -1.85 6.59
N SER A 58 -9.27 -3.13 6.95
CA SER A 58 -10.35 -3.64 7.77
C SER A 58 -9.88 -3.82 9.21
N THR A 59 -10.67 -3.26 10.13
CA THR A 59 -10.65 -3.47 11.58
C THR A 59 -12.09 -3.79 12.01
N ARG A 60 -12.53 -5.03 11.79
CA ARG A 60 -13.53 -5.78 12.59
C ARG A 60 -13.87 -7.12 11.90
N ALA A 61 -13.83 -8.22 12.66
CA ALA A 61 -14.38 -9.49 12.22
C ALA A 61 -15.89 -9.55 12.52
N GLY A 62 -16.68 -9.71 11.46
CA GLY A 62 -18.14 -9.85 11.49
C GLY A 62 -18.80 -9.57 10.13
N GLU A 63 -18.13 -8.84 9.24
CA GLU A 63 -18.66 -8.49 7.92
C GLU A 63 -17.84 -9.15 6.81
N THR A 64 -18.54 -9.81 5.89
CA THR A 64 -18.05 -10.32 4.60
C THR A 64 -17.23 -9.25 3.87
N SER A 65 -15.99 -9.58 3.48
CA SER A 65 -15.15 -8.90 2.46
C SER A 65 -15.50 -7.42 2.12
N GLY A 66 -14.65 -6.49 2.55
CA GLY A 66 -14.68 -5.07 2.15
C GLY A 66 -14.72 -4.15 3.36
N LYS A 67 -13.98 -3.04 3.31
CA LYS A 67 -14.37 -1.85 4.08
C LYS A 67 -14.76 -0.79 3.08
N ALA A 68 -15.77 -0.03 3.45
CA ALA A 68 -16.47 0.91 2.59
C ALA A 68 -15.50 1.96 2.04
N LEU A 69 -15.42 2.00 0.70
CA LEU A 69 -15.05 3.21 -0.03
C LEU A 69 -15.77 4.40 0.60
N ALA A 70 -15.11 5.56 0.64
CA ALA A 70 -15.85 6.78 0.96
C ALA A 70 -17.06 6.90 0.00
N ASP A 71 -18.13 7.59 0.41
CA ASP A 71 -19.36 7.67 -0.39
C ASP A 71 -19.13 8.20 -1.82
N ASN A 72 -17.99 8.84 -2.08
CA ASN A 72 -17.57 9.36 -3.37
C ASN A 72 -16.49 8.53 -4.09
N GLU A 73 -15.98 7.43 -3.51
CA GLU A 73 -14.89 6.60 -4.05
C GLU A 73 -15.36 5.34 -4.81
N THR A 74 -14.56 4.89 -5.78
CA THR A 74 -14.77 3.67 -6.57
C THR A 74 -13.53 2.77 -6.60
N ASP A 75 -13.74 1.46 -6.60
CA ASP A 75 -12.67 0.46 -6.72
C ASP A 75 -11.99 0.49 -8.10
N ALA A 76 -10.74 0.04 -8.12
CA ALA A 76 -10.05 -0.29 -9.35
C ALA A 76 -10.75 -1.44 -10.09
N ASN A 77 -11.28 -1.15 -11.27
CA ASN A 77 -11.94 -2.11 -12.13
C ASN A 77 -11.68 -1.74 -13.61
N PRO A 78 -10.78 -2.47 -14.28
CA PRO A 78 -10.24 -3.77 -13.88
C PRO A 78 -9.14 -3.67 -12.80
N THR A 79 -8.88 -4.74 -12.05
CA THR A 79 -7.96 -4.70 -10.89
C THR A 79 -6.54 -4.28 -11.28
N GLN A 80 -6.13 -4.48 -12.54
CA GLN A 80 -4.83 -4.07 -13.09
C GLN A 80 -4.60 -2.56 -13.02
N GLU A 81 -5.65 -1.77 -12.88
CA GLU A 81 -5.54 -0.34 -12.63
C GLU A 81 -4.71 -0.02 -11.36
N ASN A 82 -4.59 -0.97 -10.42
CA ASN A 82 -3.80 -0.88 -9.17
C ASN A 82 -2.39 -1.50 -9.27
N ASP A 83 -2.02 -2.11 -10.39
CA ASP A 83 -0.79 -2.87 -10.50
C ASP A 83 0.45 -1.97 -10.42
N ILE A 84 1.45 -2.40 -9.66
CA ILE A 84 2.78 -1.81 -9.56
C ILE A 84 3.75 -2.81 -10.18
N HIS A 85 4.39 -2.40 -11.28
CA HIS A 85 5.40 -3.17 -12.01
C HIS A 85 6.82 -2.72 -11.68
N ASN A 86 6.99 -1.44 -11.39
CA ASN A 86 8.25 -0.85 -10.98
C ASN A 86 8.00 0.39 -10.14
N ILE A 87 9.03 0.80 -9.40
CA ILE A 87 8.98 2.00 -8.58
C ILE A 87 10.32 2.71 -8.57
N LYS A 88 10.28 4.03 -8.53
CA LYS A 88 11.42 4.93 -8.44
C LYS A 88 11.17 5.91 -7.30
N VAL A 89 12.16 6.06 -6.42
CA VAL A 89 12.08 6.92 -5.23
C VAL A 89 13.31 7.80 -5.16
N TRP A 90 13.08 9.11 -5.04
CA TRP A 90 14.11 10.12 -4.81
C TRP A 90 13.93 10.71 -3.42
N VAL A 91 15.01 10.71 -2.63
CA VAL A 91 15.05 11.29 -1.29
C VAL A 91 15.85 12.57 -1.32
N PHE A 92 15.29 13.66 -0.82
CA PHE A 92 15.98 14.94 -0.67
C PHE A 92 16.06 15.33 0.80
N LYS A 93 17.12 16.04 1.20
CA LYS A 93 17.11 16.78 2.48
C LYS A 93 16.05 17.87 2.37
N SER A 94 15.14 17.97 3.34
CA SER A 94 14.12 19.03 3.34
C SER A 94 14.75 20.42 3.45
N ASN A 95 13.99 21.46 3.07
CA ASN A 95 14.42 22.86 3.09
C ASN A 95 15.66 23.15 2.21
N THR A 96 15.87 22.34 1.18
CA THR A 96 16.86 22.56 0.13
C THR A 96 16.22 23.21 -1.09
N GLY A 97 16.99 23.98 -1.85
CA GLY A 97 16.52 24.67 -3.05
C GLY A 97 16.25 23.74 -4.24
N ASP A 98 15.67 24.30 -5.29
CA ASP A 98 15.28 23.56 -6.50
C ASP A 98 16.45 22.88 -7.22
N GLU A 99 17.67 23.40 -7.10
CA GLU A 99 18.88 22.80 -7.69
C GLU A 99 19.49 21.67 -6.86
N ALA A 100 18.87 21.28 -5.73
CA ALA A 100 19.34 20.18 -4.92
C ALA A 100 19.20 18.85 -5.67
N THR A 101 20.22 17.98 -5.55
CA THR A 101 20.19 16.59 -6.00
C THR A 101 19.69 15.68 -4.87
N PRO A 102 19.15 14.48 -5.19
CA PRO A 102 18.75 13.54 -4.17
C PRO A 102 19.95 13.09 -3.32
N ILE A 103 19.71 12.90 -2.04
CA ILE A 103 20.65 12.33 -1.08
C ILE A 103 20.62 10.79 -1.11
N SER A 104 19.58 10.22 -1.72
CA SER A 104 19.46 8.81 -2.05
C SER A 104 18.42 8.61 -3.15
N TYR A 105 18.64 7.60 -3.97
CA TYR A 105 17.77 7.21 -5.07
C TYR A 105 17.68 5.70 -5.12
N LYS A 106 16.48 5.17 -5.36
CA LYS A 106 16.28 3.75 -5.63
C LYS A 106 15.29 3.55 -6.75
N ALA A 107 15.62 2.65 -7.66
CA ALA A 107 14.73 2.14 -8.69
C ALA A 107 14.65 0.62 -8.58
N GLU A 108 13.45 0.07 -8.64
CA GLU A 108 13.22 -1.36 -8.58
C GLU A 108 12.19 -1.78 -9.64
N THR A 109 12.55 -2.77 -10.46
CA THR A 109 11.59 -3.49 -11.30
C THR A 109 11.19 -4.75 -10.56
N LEU A 110 9.89 -4.93 -10.33
CA LEU A 110 9.41 -6.03 -9.51
C LEU A 110 9.39 -7.32 -10.33
N SER A 111 9.90 -8.41 -9.75
CA SER A 111 9.82 -9.75 -10.35
C SER A 111 8.39 -10.29 -10.39
N GLU A 112 7.55 -9.82 -9.47
CA GLU A 112 6.12 -10.10 -9.39
C GLU A 112 5.36 -8.78 -9.32
N VAL A 113 4.33 -8.65 -10.15
CA VAL A 113 3.42 -7.49 -10.11
C VAL A 113 2.75 -7.45 -8.75
N LYS A 114 2.75 -6.27 -8.12
CA LYS A 114 2.08 -6.04 -6.84
C LYS A 114 0.82 -5.25 -7.08
N ASN A 115 -0.31 -5.80 -6.70
CA ASN A 115 -1.60 -5.14 -6.80
C ASN A 115 -1.88 -4.40 -5.49
N GLY A 116 -1.98 -3.07 -5.53
CA GLY A 116 -2.42 -2.31 -4.36
C GLY A 116 -1.30 -1.94 -3.38
N ASN A 117 -0.39 -2.85 -3.02
CA ASN A 117 0.55 -2.63 -1.91
C ASN A 117 1.97 -3.12 -2.20
N TYR A 118 2.98 -2.33 -1.82
CA TYR A 118 4.38 -2.71 -1.93
C TYR A 118 5.25 -2.00 -0.89
N THR A 119 6.28 -2.69 -0.36
CA THR A 119 7.23 -2.10 0.59
C THR A 119 8.63 -2.06 -0.01
N LEU A 120 9.28 -0.90 0.07
CA LEU A 120 10.64 -0.66 -0.39
C LEU A 120 11.52 -0.22 0.78
N ASN A 121 12.66 -0.88 0.95
CA ASN A 121 13.71 -0.41 1.86
C ASN A 121 14.75 0.43 1.11
N LEU A 122 15.21 1.49 1.75
CA LEU A 122 16.15 2.45 1.20
C LEU A 122 17.15 2.91 2.29
N ARG A 123 18.39 3.21 1.88
CA ARG A 123 19.46 3.73 2.75
C ARG A 123 19.90 5.13 2.32
N PHE A 124 20.22 5.99 3.27
CA PHE A 124 20.90 7.27 3.04
C PHE A 124 21.86 7.60 4.20
N LEU A 125 22.67 8.66 4.06
CA LEU A 125 23.57 9.13 5.13
C LEU A 125 22.84 10.06 6.09
N ARG A 126 22.89 9.76 7.40
CA ARG A 126 22.29 10.57 8.46
C ARG A 126 22.96 11.95 8.59
N LYS A 127 24.22 12.07 8.15
CA LYS A 127 24.96 13.34 8.11
C LYS A 127 25.48 13.64 6.72
N ILE A 128 25.28 14.88 6.26
CA ILE A 128 25.73 15.38 4.96
C ILE A 128 26.46 16.70 5.19
N GLY A 129 27.72 16.77 4.79
CA GLY A 129 28.56 17.96 5.02
C GLY A 129 28.80 18.26 6.50
N GLY A 130 28.75 17.26 7.37
CA GLY A 130 28.89 17.41 8.82
C GLY A 130 27.60 17.80 9.57
N GLU A 131 26.50 18.05 8.85
CA GLU A 131 25.20 18.36 9.42
C GLU A 131 24.26 17.16 9.40
N GLU A 132 23.52 16.98 10.49
CA GLU A 132 22.49 15.95 10.59
C GLU A 132 21.26 16.28 9.71
N VAL A 133 20.75 15.27 9.01
CA VAL A 133 19.51 15.35 8.23
C VAL A 133 18.33 15.20 9.18
N LYS A 134 17.62 16.30 9.45
CA LYS A 134 16.46 16.30 10.36
C LYS A 134 15.18 15.82 9.70
N ASN A 135 14.93 16.31 8.48
CA ASN A 135 13.75 16.00 7.69
C ASN A 135 14.15 15.63 6.25
N ILE A 136 13.35 14.77 5.63
CA ILE A 136 13.47 14.39 4.22
C ILE A 136 12.18 14.66 3.44
N ASP A 137 12.35 14.85 2.14
CA ASP A 137 11.28 14.92 1.16
C ASP A 137 11.41 13.75 0.19
N LEU A 138 10.29 13.17 -0.23
CA LEU A 138 10.20 12.01 -1.10
C LEU A 138 9.43 12.35 -2.37
N TYR A 139 10.02 12.01 -3.51
CA TYR A 139 9.32 11.91 -4.78
C TYR A 139 9.24 10.43 -5.15
N ILE A 140 8.04 9.94 -5.42
CA ILE A 140 7.78 8.52 -5.70
C ILE A 140 7.02 8.40 -7.01
N LEU A 141 7.51 7.55 -7.90
CA LEU A 141 6.87 7.24 -9.17
C LEU A 141 6.88 5.73 -9.38
N ALA A 142 5.68 5.15 -9.38
CA ALA A 142 5.46 3.80 -9.86
C ALA A 142 5.09 3.80 -11.35
N ASN A 143 5.43 2.72 -12.03
CA ASN A 143 5.06 2.45 -13.42
C ASN A 143 5.53 3.52 -14.42
N SER A 144 6.74 4.05 -14.25
CA SER A 144 7.23 5.14 -15.09
C SER A 144 7.33 4.79 -16.59
N GLU A 145 7.43 3.51 -16.92
CA GLU A 145 7.57 2.94 -18.25
C GLU A 145 6.25 2.97 -19.03
N SER A 146 5.15 3.31 -18.34
CA SER A 146 3.86 3.65 -18.92
C SER A 146 3.84 5.04 -19.55
N ILE A 147 4.83 5.89 -19.28
CA ILE A 147 4.93 7.27 -19.77
C ILE A 147 6.30 7.54 -20.40
N ASN A 148 6.40 8.59 -21.22
CA ASN A 148 7.65 8.99 -21.88
C ASN A 148 8.54 9.94 -21.03
N MET A 149 8.53 9.79 -19.70
CA MET A 149 9.24 10.70 -18.78
C MET A 149 10.74 10.81 -19.09
N LEU A 150 11.40 9.70 -19.41
CA LEU A 150 12.86 9.70 -19.67
C LEU A 150 13.24 10.54 -20.89
N ASP A 151 12.41 10.52 -21.94
CA ASP A 151 12.58 11.36 -23.12
C ASP A 151 12.44 12.85 -22.76
N GLN A 152 11.48 13.17 -21.89
CA GLN A 152 11.25 14.53 -21.40
C GLN A 152 12.39 15.02 -20.49
N MET A 153 13.06 14.11 -19.78
CA MET A 153 14.27 14.37 -19.02
C MET A 153 15.54 14.39 -19.88
N LYS A 154 15.44 14.26 -21.21
CA LYS A 154 16.56 14.31 -22.17
C LYS A 154 17.71 13.36 -21.83
N GLY A 155 17.38 12.17 -21.29
CA GLY A 155 18.36 11.15 -20.95
C GLY A 155 19.27 11.52 -19.77
N LYS A 156 18.88 12.46 -18.90
CA LYS A 156 19.56 12.69 -17.61
C LYS A 156 19.61 11.39 -16.80
N ASP A 157 20.71 11.21 -16.06
CA ASP A 157 20.80 10.16 -15.07
C ASP A 157 19.81 10.44 -13.93
N LEU A 158 18.84 9.53 -13.78
CA LEU A 158 17.77 9.63 -12.80
C LEU A 158 18.28 9.70 -11.37
N SER A 159 19.46 9.16 -11.06
CA SER A 159 20.06 9.27 -9.73
C SER A 159 20.54 10.69 -9.39
N SER A 160 20.64 11.57 -10.39
CA SER A 160 21.23 12.91 -10.27
C SER A 160 20.27 14.05 -10.64
N VAL A 161 19.00 13.75 -10.95
CA VAL A 161 18.00 14.77 -11.30
C VAL A 161 17.76 15.72 -10.13
N THR A 162 17.58 17.00 -10.44
CA THR A 162 17.35 18.00 -9.39
C THR A 162 15.90 17.97 -8.89
N ARG A 163 15.66 18.56 -7.73
CA ARG A 163 14.28 18.80 -7.25
C ARG A 163 13.46 19.56 -8.30
N LYS A 164 14.07 20.54 -8.97
CA LYS A 164 13.45 21.28 -10.08
C LYS A 164 13.03 20.36 -11.22
N ASP A 165 13.91 19.47 -11.63
CA ASP A 165 13.63 18.52 -12.71
C ASP A 165 12.38 17.69 -12.38
N LEU A 166 12.24 17.20 -11.15
CA LEU A 166 11.06 16.42 -10.73
C LEU A 166 9.80 17.28 -10.57
N LYS A 167 9.93 18.54 -10.15
CA LYS A 167 8.81 19.49 -10.09
C LYS A 167 8.29 19.85 -11.48
N GLU A 168 9.17 19.96 -12.47
CA GLU A 168 8.83 20.46 -13.81
C GLU A 168 8.60 19.35 -14.84
N VAL A 169 9.02 18.11 -14.55
CA VAL A 169 8.89 17.01 -15.51
C VAL A 169 7.42 16.72 -15.80
N SER A 170 7.14 16.66 -17.10
CA SER A 170 5.85 16.28 -17.64
C SER A 170 5.98 15.03 -18.52
N PHE A 171 4.85 14.42 -18.88
CA PHE A 171 4.76 13.40 -19.92
C PHE A 171 3.76 13.86 -21.00
N THR A 172 4.01 13.47 -22.25
CA THR A 172 3.20 13.88 -23.42
C THR A 172 2.45 12.72 -24.06
N SER A 173 2.72 11.48 -23.65
CA SER A 173 2.17 10.25 -24.21
C SER A 173 2.23 9.13 -23.17
N PRO A 174 1.39 8.08 -23.24
CA PRO A 174 0.30 7.81 -24.19
C PRO A 174 -1.11 8.08 -23.63
N PHE A 175 -1.31 9.09 -22.78
CA PHE A 175 -2.63 9.35 -22.16
C PHE A 175 -3.34 10.58 -22.74
N GLY A 176 -3.17 10.81 -24.04
CA GLY A 176 -3.71 11.95 -24.78
C GLY A 176 -4.66 11.58 -25.89
N ILE A 177 -4.71 12.44 -26.91
CA ILE A 177 -5.52 12.27 -28.12
C ILE A 177 -4.57 12.24 -29.32
N ASN A 178 -4.68 11.18 -30.12
CA ASN A 178 -3.95 11.02 -31.38
C ASN A 178 -4.39 12.07 -32.41
N SER A 179 -3.58 12.26 -33.45
CA SER A 179 -3.90 13.20 -34.55
C SER A 179 -5.17 12.84 -35.32
N ASP A 180 -5.59 11.58 -35.34
CA ASP A 180 -6.84 11.11 -35.96
C ASP A 180 -8.09 11.37 -35.09
N GLY A 181 -7.89 11.74 -33.82
CA GLY A 181 -8.92 11.98 -32.82
C GLY A 181 -9.19 10.77 -31.92
N THR A 182 -8.44 9.67 -32.01
CA THR A 182 -8.61 8.54 -31.08
C THR A 182 -7.89 8.77 -29.75
N ALA A 183 -8.37 8.16 -28.65
CA ALA A 183 -7.62 8.13 -27.40
C ALA A 183 -6.32 7.33 -27.57
N GLU A 184 -5.23 7.83 -27.02
CA GLU A 184 -3.92 7.16 -27.05
C GLU A 184 -3.91 5.87 -26.18
N THR A 185 -4.66 5.86 -25.06
CA THR A 185 -4.77 4.69 -24.16
C THR A 185 -6.22 4.37 -23.83
N LYS A 186 -6.62 3.12 -24.10
CA LYS A 186 -7.97 2.58 -23.85
C LYS A 186 -8.00 1.45 -22.84
N ASP A 187 -6.85 0.81 -22.62
CA ASP A 187 -6.65 -0.29 -21.68
C ASP A 187 -5.46 0.02 -20.78
N VAL A 188 -5.39 -0.60 -19.61
CA VAL A 188 -4.21 -0.51 -18.75
C VAL A 188 -2.98 -0.98 -19.55
N PRO A 189 -1.91 -0.18 -19.67
CA PRO A 189 -0.72 -0.56 -20.42
C PRO A 189 -0.16 -1.91 -19.98
N ALA A 190 -0.22 -2.90 -20.88
CA ALA A 190 0.16 -4.27 -20.57
C ALA A 190 1.61 -4.37 -20.10
N GLY A 191 1.81 -4.99 -18.93
CA GLY A 191 3.13 -5.17 -18.31
C GLY A 191 3.78 -3.88 -17.80
N LYS A 192 3.05 -2.76 -17.80
CA LYS A 192 3.55 -1.44 -17.41
C LYS A 192 2.69 -0.76 -16.36
N GLY A 193 1.39 -1.05 -16.30
CA GLY A 193 0.44 -0.43 -15.38
C GLY A 193 0.14 1.03 -15.71
N LEU A 194 -0.60 1.71 -14.83
CA LEU A 194 -0.87 3.14 -14.93
C LEU A 194 0.19 3.95 -14.18
N PRO A 195 0.57 5.16 -14.64
CA PRO A 195 1.52 6.00 -13.93
C PRO A 195 0.93 6.46 -12.61
N ILE A 196 1.66 6.23 -11.52
CA ILE A 196 1.20 6.47 -10.16
C ILE A 196 2.30 7.23 -9.43
N SER A 197 2.00 8.38 -8.84
CA SER A 197 3.04 9.25 -8.30
C SER A 197 2.63 9.98 -7.03
N ARG A 198 3.64 10.43 -6.28
CA ARG A 198 3.47 11.23 -5.07
C ARG A 198 4.69 12.10 -4.79
N ALA A 199 4.47 13.30 -4.25
CA ALA A 199 5.51 14.15 -3.68
C ALA A 199 5.13 14.50 -2.23
N ILE A 200 5.95 14.08 -1.27
CA ILE A 200 5.72 14.27 0.17
C ILE A 200 6.94 14.99 0.78
N THR A 201 6.71 15.91 1.71
CA THR A 201 7.76 16.74 2.32
C THR A 201 7.72 16.70 3.85
N GLN A 202 8.83 17.12 4.47
CA GLN A 202 8.97 17.29 5.92
C GLN A 202 8.75 16.00 6.73
N ILE A 203 9.16 14.85 6.19
CA ILE A 203 9.17 13.59 6.94
C ILE A 203 10.30 13.64 7.97
N SER A 204 9.96 13.46 9.24
CA SER A 204 10.94 13.42 10.34
C SER A 204 11.83 12.18 10.25
N VAL A 205 13.15 12.40 10.22
CA VAL A 205 14.14 11.32 10.23
C VAL A 205 14.10 10.57 11.57
N ASP A 206 14.07 11.28 12.70
CA ASP A 206 14.10 10.65 14.03
C ASP A 206 12.93 9.69 14.28
N SER A 207 11.77 10.05 13.73
CA SER A 207 10.52 9.30 13.87
C SER A 207 10.48 8.05 13.00
N HIS A 208 11.06 8.10 11.79
CA HIS A 208 10.84 7.08 10.76
C HIS A 208 12.08 6.31 10.29
N VAL A 209 13.27 6.68 10.76
CA VAL A 209 14.54 6.09 10.33
C VAL A 209 15.20 5.34 11.49
N ALA A 210 15.94 4.29 11.15
CA ALA A 210 16.75 3.53 12.09
C ALA A 210 18.16 3.27 11.54
N ASP A 211 19.03 2.75 12.41
CA ASP A 211 20.42 2.43 12.07
C ASP A 211 20.55 1.02 11.46
N THR A 212 19.44 0.29 11.35
CA THR A 212 19.33 -1.04 10.72
C THR A 212 18.04 -1.12 9.89
N GLU A 213 18.01 -2.01 8.89
CA GLU A 213 16.80 -2.26 8.10
C GLU A 213 15.65 -2.79 8.96
N GLU A 214 15.95 -3.71 9.89
CA GLU A 214 14.96 -4.28 10.83
C GLU A 214 14.35 -3.19 11.70
N GLY A 215 15.17 -2.28 12.23
CA GLY A 215 14.69 -1.16 13.04
C GLY A 215 13.81 -0.19 12.26
N ALA A 216 14.05 -0.04 10.95
CA ALA A 216 13.32 0.87 10.07
C ALA A 216 11.94 0.32 9.69
N LYS A 217 11.79 -1.01 9.57
CA LYS A 217 10.50 -1.66 9.29
C LYS A 217 9.44 -1.33 10.33
N ASP A 218 9.83 -1.36 11.60
CA ASP A 218 8.94 -1.04 12.71
C ASP A 218 8.59 0.47 12.83
N LYS A 219 9.29 1.33 12.09
CA LYS A 219 9.06 2.79 12.03
C LYS A 219 8.57 3.23 10.65
N GLY A 220 8.15 2.28 9.81
CA GLY A 220 7.94 2.47 8.38
C GLY A 220 6.99 3.62 8.06
N ILE A 221 7.25 4.28 6.94
CA ILE A 221 6.44 5.38 6.43
C ILE A 221 5.39 4.80 5.50
N LYS A 222 4.12 5.15 5.74
CA LYS A 222 3.03 4.79 4.84
C LYS A 222 2.75 5.95 3.89
N ILE A 223 2.69 5.64 2.60
CA ILE A 223 2.51 6.66 1.56
C ILE A 223 1.38 6.24 0.62
N PRO A 224 0.22 6.93 0.66
CA PRO A 224 -0.82 6.74 -0.34
C PRO A 224 -0.31 7.27 -1.68
N LEU A 225 -0.43 6.46 -2.71
CA LEU A 225 -0.07 6.82 -4.08
C LEU A 225 -1.31 7.13 -4.90
N VAL A 226 -1.15 8.00 -5.89
CA VAL A 226 -2.24 8.55 -6.69
C VAL A 226 -1.93 8.37 -8.16
N ARG A 227 -2.90 7.96 -8.99
CA ARG A 227 -2.71 7.90 -10.44
C ARG A 227 -2.50 9.29 -11.02
N ALA A 228 -1.60 9.41 -12.00
CA ALA A 228 -1.37 10.65 -12.74
C ALA A 228 -2.40 10.87 -13.89
N VAL A 229 -3.41 10.01 -13.98
CA VAL A 229 -4.41 9.96 -15.06
C VAL A 229 -5.80 9.75 -14.46
N SER A 230 -6.83 10.01 -15.25
CA SER A 230 -8.24 9.75 -14.93
C SER A 230 -8.88 8.89 -16.02
N LYS A 231 -9.91 8.14 -15.68
CA LYS A 231 -10.65 7.30 -16.64
C LYS A 231 -11.99 7.95 -17.00
N LEU A 232 -12.31 7.95 -18.30
CA LEU A 232 -13.58 8.41 -18.86
C LEU A 232 -14.25 7.25 -19.57
N HIS A 233 -15.54 7.03 -19.31
CA HIS A 233 -16.33 6.00 -19.97
C HIS A 233 -17.83 6.29 -19.96
N PHE A 234 -18.55 5.58 -20.83
CA PHE A 234 -19.96 5.83 -21.14
C PHE A 234 -20.81 4.59 -20.88
N TYR A 235 -22.02 4.79 -20.36
CA TYR A 235 -23.00 3.73 -20.11
C TYR A 235 -24.32 4.08 -20.80
N PHE A 236 -24.95 3.11 -21.44
CA PHE A 236 -26.22 3.33 -22.14
C PHE A 236 -27.27 2.28 -21.80
N ALA A 237 -28.50 2.75 -21.54
CA ALA A 237 -29.65 1.86 -21.34
C ALA A 237 -30.87 2.31 -22.17
N ARG A 238 -31.77 1.37 -22.43
CA ARG A 238 -33.05 1.65 -23.10
C ARG A 238 -34.22 1.02 -22.36
N LYS A 239 -35.36 1.71 -22.34
CA LYS A 239 -36.59 1.24 -21.69
C LYS A 239 -37.13 0.00 -22.42
N SER A 240 -37.51 -1.01 -21.64
CA SER A 240 -38.16 -2.22 -22.12
C SER A 240 -39.65 -2.00 -22.42
N GLY A 241 -40.23 -2.93 -23.18
CA GLY A 241 -41.66 -2.96 -23.48
C GLY A 241 -42.02 -2.36 -24.84
N ASN A 242 -43.06 -2.91 -25.45
CA ASN A 242 -43.46 -2.56 -26.83
C ASN A 242 -43.84 -1.08 -26.97
N ASP A 243 -44.49 -0.51 -25.94
CA ASP A 243 -44.93 0.89 -25.95
C ASP A 243 -43.75 1.87 -25.91
N ALA A 244 -42.59 1.44 -25.38
CA ALA A 244 -41.39 2.27 -25.38
C ALA A 244 -40.75 2.36 -26.78
N ASN A 245 -40.99 1.39 -27.67
CA ASN A 245 -40.50 1.36 -29.05
C ASN A 245 -38.99 1.59 -29.21
N THR A 246 -38.16 1.12 -28.26
CA THR A 246 -36.72 1.42 -28.23
C THR A 246 -35.85 0.46 -29.05
N SER A 247 -36.43 -0.49 -29.81
CA SER A 247 -35.69 -1.54 -30.53
C SER A 247 -34.82 -1.03 -31.69
N GLN A 248 -34.98 0.23 -32.08
CA GLN A 248 -34.25 0.88 -33.18
C GLN A 248 -33.30 1.98 -32.71
N VAL A 249 -33.23 2.27 -31.40
CA VAL A 249 -32.36 3.35 -30.90
C VAL A 249 -30.90 2.93 -30.96
N LYS A 250 -29.99 3.85 -31.28
CA LYS A 250 -28.55 3.62 -31.17
C LYS A 250 -27.78 4.91 -30.99
N VAL A 251 -26.59 4.82 -30.40
CA VAL A 251 -25.62 5.92 -30.38
C VAL A 251 -24.78 5.79 -31.65
N THR A 252 -24.68 6.84 -32.46
CA THR A 252 -23.97 6.79 -33.75
C THR A 252 -22.50 7.14 -33.61
N ARG A 253 -22.16 8.12 -32.75
CA ARG A 253 -20.80 8.45 -32.32
C ARG A 253 -20.83 9.35 -31.08
N ILE A 254 -19.68 9.47 -30.43
CA ILE A 254 -19.48 10.39 -29.32
C ILE A 254 -18.26 11.26 -29.63
N GLU A 255 -18.38 12.56 -29.38
CA GLU A 255 -17.31 13.55 -29.61
C GLU A 255 -17.07 14.35 -28.34
N VAL A 256 -15.85 14.30 -27.80
CA VAL A 256 -15.40 15.18 -26.71
C VAL A 256 -14.65 16.35 -27.32
N GLU A 257 -15.02 17.57 -26.93
CA GLU A 257 -14.49 18.81 -27.48
C GLU A 257 -12.95 18.85 -27.42
N GLY A 258 -12.33 19.27 -28.52
CA GLY A 258 -10.90 19.59 -28.53
C GLY A 258 -10.59 20.77 -27.61
N ASN A 259 -9.30 21.03 -27.40
CA ASN A 259 -8.76 22.00 -26.45
C ASN A 259 -9.12 21.72 -24.97
N THR A 260 -9.50 20.48 -24.65
CA THR A 260 -9.87 20.02 -23.30
C THR A 260 -8.72 19.32 -22.58
N ILE A 261 -7.99 18.43 -23.28
CA ILE A 261 -6.89 17.65 -22.70
C ILE A 261 -5.56 18.36 -22.99
N PRO A 262 -4.66 18.53 -22.01
CA PRO A 262 -3.40 19.22 -22.24
C PRO A 262 -2.45 18.40 -23.11
N THR A 263 -1.54 19.08 -23.80
CA THR A 263 -0.50 18.44 -24.64
C THR A 263 0.57 17.74 -23.80
N ALA A 264 0.75 18.16 -22.55
CA ALA A 264 1.65 17.56 -21.58
C ALA A 264 1.01 17.55 -20.18
N SER A 265 1.44 16.66 -19.29
CA SER A 265 1.00 16.69 -17.89
C SER A 265 2.09 16.40 -16.90
N TYR A 266 2.07 17.08 -15.75
CA TYR A 266 3.09 16.92 -14.73
C TYR A 266 3.05 15.50 -14.17
N VAL A 267 4.23 14.88 -14.05
CA VAL A 267 4.33 13.52 -13.52
C VAL A 267 3.90 13.52 -12.05
N PHE A 268 4.42 14.45 -11.26
CA PHE A 268 4.13 14.56 -9.82
C PHE A 268 3.04 15.59 -9.55
N PRO A 269 2.17 15.35 -8.56
CA PRO A 269 1.30 16.39 -8.01
C PRO A 269 2.14 17.41 -7.22
N ASP A 270 1.50 18.43 -6.67
CA ASP A 270 2.18 19.34 -5.76
C ASP A 270 2.68 18.63 -4.50
N GLU A 271 3.76 19.16 -3.94
CA GLU A 271 4.35 18.68 -2.70
C GLU A 271 3.35 18.82 -1.55
N ALA A 272 3.08 17.72 -0.82
CA ALA A 272 2.27 17.74 0.39
C ALA A 272 3.14 17.51 1.63
N THR A 273 2.88 18.21 2.73
CA THR A 273 3.54 17.93 4.02
C THR A 273 3.09 16.58 4.54
N TYR A 274 4.03 15.76 5.03
CA TYR A 274 3.73 14.47 5.62
C TYR A 274 2.89 14.63 6.89
N ASN A 275 1.83 13.83 6.96
CA ASN A 275 0.98 13.69 8.14
C ASN A 275 0.75 12.19 8.37
N GLU A 276 1.20 11.68 9.51
CA GLU A 276 1.11 10.26 9.88
C GLU A 276 -0.35 9.81 10.08
N ASP A 277 -1.20 10.71 10.60
CA ASP A 277 -2.62 10.48 10.85
C ASP A 277 -3.53 11.06 9.76
N GLY A 278 -2.95 11.68 8.73
CA GLY A 278 -3.66 12.55 7.80
C GLY A 278 -3.88 11.94 6.41
N TYR A 279 -5.08 12.18 5.89
CA TYR A 279 -5.34 12.12 4.45
C TYR A 279 -4.60 13.29 3.79
N ASN A 280 -3.54 13.01 3.01
CA ASN A 280 -2.76 14.06 2.35
C ASN A 280 -3.53 14.54 1.10
N GLN A 281 -4.35 15.59 1.28
CA GLN A 281 -5.46 15.98 0.41
C GLN A 281 -5.13 16.59 -0.96
N ASN A 282 -3.93 17.16 -1.15
CA ASN A 282 -3.60 17.78 -2.43
C ASN A 282 -3.02 16.76 -3.39
N VAL A 283 -3.90 16.21 -4.22
CA VAL A 283 -3.57 15.25 -5.29
C VAL A 283 -3.50 15.90 -6.66
N THR A 284 -3.73 17.21 -6.77
CA THR A 284 -3.67 17.96 -8.03
C THR A 284 -2.46 18.89 -8.04
N SER A 285 -1.86 19.08 -9.21
CA SER A 285 -0.88 20.14 -9.42
C SER A 285 -1.61 21.47 -9.69
N GLN A 286 -1.38 22.49 -8.86
CA GLN A 286 -1.90 23.86 -9.07
C GLN A 286 -1.22 24.57 -10.25
N LYS A 287 -0.22 23.94 -10.87
CA LYS A 287 0.57 24.54 -11.97
C LYS A 287 -0.24 24.74 -13.25
N TYR A 288 -1.35 24.03 -13.42
CA TYR A 288 -2.24 24.16 -14.57
C TYR A 288 -3.06 25.46 -14.58
N ASP A 289 -3.16 26.15 -13.44
CA ASP A 289 -3.88 27.42 -13.32
C ASP A 289 -3.10 28.61 -13.90
N ASN A 290 -1.90 28.37 -14.45
CA ASN A 290 -1.10 29.37 -15.13
C ASN A 290 -1.50 29.50 -16.61
N ALA A 291 -1.49 30.75 -17.13
CA ALA A 291 -1.93 31.14 -18.48
C ALA A 291 -1.13 30.53 -19.67
N GLY A 292 -0.29 29.51 -19.45
CA GLY A 292 0.63 28.92 -20.44
C GLY A 292 0.34 27.47 -20.85
N THR A 293 -0.68 26.82 -20.28
CA THR A 293 -0.98 25.42 -20.61
C THR A 293 -1.50 25.29 -22.04
N ALA A 294 -0.79 24.53 -22.88
CA ALA A 294 -1.24 24.18 -24.23
C ALA A 294 -2.16 22.95 -24.21
N TYR A 295 -3.18 22.96 -25.06
CA TYR A 295 -4.17 21.90 -25.15
C TYR A 295 -4.18 21.28 -26.55
N VAL A 296 -4.54 20.00 -26.61
CA VAL A 296 -4.67 19.28 -27.87
C VAL A 296 -5.90 19.82 -28.60
N PRO A 297 -5.76 20.45 -29.79
CA PRO A 297 -6.91 21.05 -30.48
C PRO A 297 -7.85 20.02 -31.10
N THR A 298 -7.39 18.78 -31.26
CA THR A 298 -8.14 17.68 -31.87
C THR A 298 -9.27 17.21 -30.96
N THR A 299 -10.48 17.08 -31.52
CA THR A 299 -11.64 16.43 -30.89
C THR A 299 -11.35 14.95 -30.65
N LEU A 300 -11.67 14.45 -29.45
CA LEU A 300 -11.64 13.01 -29.17
C LEU A 300 -12.92 12.37 -29.73
N LYS A 301 -12.74 11.43 -30.64
CA LYS A 301 -13.78 10.67 -31.33
C LYS A 301 -13.86 9.27 -30.74
N LEU A 302 -15.05 8.93 -30.26
CA LEU A 302 -15.38 7.65 -29.67
C LEU A 302 -16.48 6.98 -30.50
N ALA A 303 -16.54 5.65 -30.43
CA ALA A 303 -17.42 4.88 -31.29
C ALA A 303 -18.91 5.08 -30.94
N GLY A 304 -19.78 4.67 -31.85
CA GLY A 304 -21.19 4.50 -31.55
C GLY A 304 -21.46 3.20 -30.79
N VAL A 305 -22.66 3.09 -30.23
CA VAL A 305 -23.15 1.90 -29.54
C VAL A 305 -24.42 1.41 -30.23
N GLU A 306 -24.34 0.24 -30.85
CA GLU A 306 -25.46 -0.37 -31.56
C GLU A 306 -26.55 -0.83 -30.58
N ASN A 307 -27.81 -0.90 -31.05
CA ASN A 307 -28.96 -1.20 -30.19
C ASN A 307 -28.79 -2.47 -29.34
N LYS A 308 -28.22 -3.52 -29.95
CA LYS A 308 -27.96 -4.82 -29.31
C LYS A 308 -27.01 -4.73 -28.12
N ASP A 309 -26.16 -3.71 -28.09
CA ASP A 309 -25.16 -3.47 -27.07
C ASP A 309 -25.64 -2.43 -26.04
N ILE A 310 -26.77 -1.75 -26.29
CA ILE A 310 -27.49 -0.91 -25.34
C ILE A 310 -28.42 -1.79 -24.50
N ARG A 311 -28.17 -1.84 -23.18
CA ARG A 311 -28.90 -2.73 -22.29
C ARG A 311 -30.38 -2.32 -22.15
N GLU A 312 -31.27 -3.25 -22.47
CA GLU A 312 -32.71 -3.09 -22.22
C GLU A 312 -33.06 -3.34 -20.75
N VAL A 313 -33.77 -2.39 -20.12
CA VAL A 313 -34.17 -2.41 -18.70
C VAL A 313 -35.57 -1.79 -18.51
N ASP A 314 -36.29 -2.19 -17.46
CA ASP A 314 -37.67 -1.72 -17.23
C ASP A 314 -37.78 -0.23 -16.88
N ASN A 315 -36.84 0.26 -16.08
CA ASN A 315 -36.76 1.66 -15.66
C ASN A 315 -35.33 2.20 -15.78
N PRO A 316 -34.93 2.79 -16.92
CA PRO A 316 -33.59 3.38 -17.06
C PRO A 316 -33.31 4.52 -16.07
N GLU A 317 -34.34 5.24 -15.60
CA GLU A 317 -34.13 6.37 -14.68
C GLU A 317 -33.66 5.92 -13.29
N SER A 318 -33.83 4.65 -12.92
CA SER A 318 -33.35 4.14 -11.63
C SER A 318 -31.82 4.10 -11.51
N PHE A 319 -31.12 4.24 -12.63
CA PHE A 319 -29.66 4.25 -12.73
C PHE A 319 -29.08 5.66 -12.83
N ILE A 320 -29.85 6.71 -12.55
CA ILE A 320 -29.29 8.05 -12.35
C ILE A 320 -28.69 8.10 -10.94
N LYS A 321 -27.44 8.60 -10.81
CA LYS A 321 -26.78 8.70 -9.50
C LYS A 321 -27.63 9.51 -8.53
N LYS A 322 -27.90 8.91 -7.36
CA LYS A 322 -28.64 9.57 -6.28
C LYS A 322 -27.68 10.25 -5.31
N SER A 323 -28.16 11.28 -4.61
CA SER A 323 -27.35 12.02 -3.64
C SER A 323 -26.99 11.20 -2.39
N ASN A 324 -27.79 10.20 -2.06
CA ASN A 324 -27.62 9.30 -0.91
C ASN A 324 -27.04 7.93 -1.27
N GLN A 325 -26.52 7.79 -2.50
CA GLN A 325 -25.92 6.56 -3.01
C GLN A 325 -24.41 6.75 -3.14
N SER A 326 -23.65 5.77 -2.67
CA SER A 326 -22.20 5.80 -2.81
C SER A 326 -21.78 5.69 -4.29
N ALA A 327 -20.58 6.14 -4.62
CA ALA A 327 -20.03 6.04 -5.96
C ALA A 327 -19.87 4.58 -6.40
N GLN A 328 -19.46 3.68 -5.50
CA GLN A 328 -19.40 2.25 -5.78
C GLN A 328 -20.78 1.63 -5.99
N GLU A 329 -21.76 1.91 -5.11
CA GLU A 329 -23.12 1.41 -5.27
C GLU A 329 -23.75 1.86 -6.61
N TYR A 330 -23.35 3.03 -7.09
CA TYR A 330 -23.77 3.56 -8.38
C TYR A 330 -23.18 2.74 -9.54
N LEU A 331 -21.89 2.43 -9.53
CA LEU A 331 -21.27 1.59 -10.55
C LEU A 331 -21.72 0.12 -10.49
N ASP A 332 -21.86 -0.42 -9.29
CA ASP A 332 -22.37 -1.78 -9.06
C ASP A 332 -23.79 -1.95 -9.62
N ALA A 333 -24.61 -0.89 -9.60
CA ALA A 333 -25.94 -0.93 -10.19
C ALA A 333 -25.89 -1.21 -11.71
N PHE A 334 -24.90 -0.66 -12.43
CA PHE A 334 -24.69 -0.94 -13.85
C PHE A 334 -24.30 -2.40 -14.06
N ASP A 335 -23.29 -2.88 -13.33
CA ASP A 335 -22.76 -4.24 -13.48
C ASP A 335 -23.81 -5.31 -13.15
N ASN A 336 -24.51 -5.15 -12.01
CA ASN A 336 -25.59 -6.04 -11.59
C ASN A 336 -26.73 -6.17 -12.61
N LYS A 337 -26.91 -5.17 -13.47
CA LYS A 337 -27.93 -5.17 -14.53
C LYS A 337 -27.36 -5.47 -15.91
N GLY A 338 -26.05 -5.64 -16.02
CA GLY A 338 -25.34 -5.89 -17.26
C GLY A 338 -25.34 -4.69 -18.21
N ILE A 339 -25.41 -3.47 -17.67
CA ILE A 339 -25.17 -2.24 -18.42
C ILE A 339 -23.65 -2.09 -18.52
N LYS A 340 -23.11 -2.29 -19.72
CA LYS A 340 -21.65 -2.34 -19.92
C LYS A 340 -21.07 -0.93 -20.09
N SER A 341 -19.80 -0.81 -19.71
CA SER A 341 -18.98 0.36 -20.04
C SER A 341 -18.64 0.35 -21.54
N HIS A 342 -18.75 1.50 -22.17
CA HIS A 342 -18.41 1.76 -23.56
C HIS A 342 -17.35 2.87 -23.64
N ASP A 343 -16.49 2.77 -24.66
CA ASP A 343 -15.52 3.80 -25.02
C ASP A 343 -14.63 4.26 -23.86
N LEU A 344 -14.22 3.32 -22.99
CA LEU A 344 -13.32 3.60 -21.88
C LEU A 344 -11.98 4.11 -22.40
N CYS A 345 -11.49 5.20 -21.80
CA CYS A 345 -10.17 5.74 -22.08
C CYS A 345 -9.53 6.33 -20.83
N TYR A 346 -8.19 6.33 -20.81
CA TYR A 346 -7.40 6.95 -19.75
C TYR A 346 -6.77 8.22 -20.28
N LEU A 347 -7.03 9.34 -19.60
CA LEU A 347 -6.67 10.67 -20.05
C LEU A 347 -5.79 11.36 -19.01
N ARG A 348 -4.86 12.17 -19.51
CA ARG A 348 -4.12 13.17 -18.73
C ARG A 348 -5.08 14.08 -17.96
N GLU A 349 -4.64 14.52 -16.79
CA GLU A 349 -5.41 15.44 -15.96
C GLU A 349 -5.68 16.77 -16.67
N THR A 350 -6.82 17.38 -16.38
CA THR A 350 -7.20 18.68 -16.93
C THR A 350 -7.95 19.53 -15.91
N THR A 351 -7.70 20.83 -15.93
CA THR A 351 -8.48 21.81 -15.15
C THR A 351 -9.70 22.34 -15.91
N LYS A 352 -9.86 21.95 -17.18
CA LYS A 352 -11.01 22.33 -18.01
C LYS A 352 -12.16 21.35 -17.88
N ALA A 353 -13.37 21.88 -18.06
CA ALA A 353 -14.59 21.07 -18.12
C ALA A 353 -14.51 20.16 -19.34
N ILE A 354 -14.83 18.88 -19.14
CA ILE A 354 -14.90 17.92 -20.24
C ILE A 354 -16.30 17.99 -20.82
N LYS A 355 -16.39 18.60 -22.00
CA LYS A 355 -17.63 18.81 -22.74
C LYS A 355 -17.65 17.94 -23.98
N GLY A 356 -18.83 17.55 -24.41
CA GLY A 356 -18.98 16.79 -25.63
C GLY A 356 -20.41 16.64 -26.10
N THR A 357 -20.54 15.97 -27.24
CA THR A 357 -21.79 15.72 -27.93
C THR A 357 -21.93 14.22 -28.19
N ILE A 358 -23.07 13.66 -27.81
CA ILE A 358 -23.47 12.29 -28.12
C ILE A 358 -24.46 12.36 -29.26
N TYR A 359 -24.10 11.80 -30.41
CA TYR A 359 -24.99 11.68 -31.56
C TYR A 359 -25.69 10.34 -31.52
N TYR A 360 -26.98 10.34 -31.82
CA TYR A 360 -27.83 9.17 -31.70
C TYR A 360 -28.93 9.15 -32.75
N SER A 361 -29.51 7.98 -32.96
CA SER A 361 -30.68 7.78 -33.81
C SER A 361 -31.76 7.03 -33.02
N LEU A 362 -33.01 7.30 -33.35
CA LEU A 362 -34.20 6.66 -32.78
C LEU A 362 -34.88 5.71 -33.77
N ASP A 363 -34.39 5.67 -35.01
CA ASP A 363 -35.01 5.06 -36.18
C ASP A 363 -34.01 4.21 -36.98
N GLY A 364 -33.08 3.54 -36.30
CA GLY A 364 -32.17 2.59 -36.92
C GLY A 364 -31.03 3.23 -37.72
N GLY A 365 -30.80 4.53 -37.55
CA GLY A 365 -29.77 5.31 -38.23
C GLY A 365 -30.26 6.18 -39.39
N ALA A 366 -31.58 6.25 -39.65
CA ALA A 366 -32.11 7.07 -40.74
C ALA A 366 -32.03 8.57 -40.43
N THR A 367 -32.29 8.95 -39.17
CA THR A 367 -32.20 10.33 -38.69
C THR A 367 -31.22 10.42 -37.54
N GLU A 368 -30.29 11.37 -37.63
CA GLU A 368 -29.35 11.67 -36.55
C GLU A 368 -29.82 12.87 -35.72
N LYS A 369 -29.78 12.68 -34.40
CA LYS A 369 -29.99 13.70 -33.37
C LYS A 369 -28.74 13.79 -32.51
N HIS A 370 -28.69 14.78 -31.64
CA HIS A 370 -27.60 14.92 -30.67
C HIS A 370 -28.11 15.36 -29.31
N GLU A 371 -27.32 15.07 -28.28
CA GLU A 371 -27.47 15.58 -26.92
C GLU A 371 -26.07 15.94 -26.40
N THR A 372 -25.98 17.02 -25.62
CA THR A 372 -24.69 17.50 -25.09
C THR A 372 -24.49 17.05 -23.66
N PHE A 373 -23.23 16.93 -23.24
CA PHE A 373 -22.89 16.69 -21.84
C PHE A 373 -21.77 17.63 -21.39
N ASN A 374 -21.73 17.87 -20.08
CA ASN A 374 -20.74 18.74 -19.45
C ASN A 374 -20.35 18.14 -18.10
N ILE A 375 -19.12 17.62 -18.01
CA ILE A 375 -18.49 17.23 -16.76
C ILE A 375 -17.81 18.49 -16.20
N ALA A 376 -18.43 19.11 -15.20
CA ALA A 376 -17.95 20.37 -14.62
C ALA A 376 -16.57 20.19 -13.96
N SER A 377 -15.68 21.17 -14.16
CA SER A 377 -14.29 21.12 -13.70
C SER A 377 -13.96 22.07 -12.56
N GLU A 378 -14.89 22.39 -11.64
CA GLU A 378 -14.61 23.17 -10.42
C GLU A 378 -13.63 22.41 -9.48
N GLY A 379 -12.44 22.05 -9.98
CA GLY A 379 -11.45 21.18 -9.34
C GLY A 379 -11.66 19.68 -9.56
N ASN A 380 -12.64 19.22 -10.35
CA ASN A 380 -13.09 17.81 -10.28
C ASN A 380 -12.68 16.89 -11.45
N ALA A 381 -12.28 17.39 -12.62
CA ALA A 381 -11.74 16.57 -13.73
C ALA A 381 -10.21 16.38 -13.65
N ILE A 382 -9.70 16.42 -12.42
CA ILE A 382 -8.31 16.28 -12.04
C ILE A 382 -7.86 14.82 -12.09
N ARG A 383 -6.55 14.55 -11.89
CA ARG A 383 -6.02 13.19 -11.87
C ARG A 383 -6.73 12.28 -10.85
N ASN A 384 -6.67 10.98 -11.08
CA ASN A 384 -7.24 9.94 -10.24
C ASN A 384 -8.75 10.13 -9.99
N ARG A 385 -9.50 10.28 -11.09
CA ARG A 385 -10.96 10.37 -11.09
C ARG A 385 -11.55 9.35 -12.05
N GLU A 386 -12.73 8.85 -11.71
CA GLU A 386 -13.58 8.09 -12.61
C GLU A 386 -14.71 9.00 -13.08
N LEU A 387 -14.74 9.22 -14.40
CA LEU A 387 -15.65 10.15 -15.07
C LEU A 387 -16.68 9.35 -15.84
N VAL A 388 -17.90 9.30 -15.30
CA VAL A 388 -19.00 8.49 -15.84
C VAL A 388 -20.00 9.37 -16.57
N VAL A 389 -20.30 9.02 -17.82
CA VAL A 389 -21.41 9.61 -18.58
C VAL A 389 -22.48 8.55 -18.81
N TYR A 390 -23.61 8.67 -18.11
CA TYR A 390 -24.75 7.77 -18.30
C TYR A 390 -25.78 8.38 -19.25
N GLY A 391 -26.17 7.64 -20.29
CA GLY A 391 -27.20 8.03 -21.24
C GLY A 391 -28.36 7.01 -21.28
N TYR A 392 -29.60 7.46 -21.43
CA TYR A 392 -30.74 6.54 -21.56
C TYR A 392 -31.86 6.99 -22.49
N PHE A 393 -32.56 6.01 -23.05
CA PHE A 393 -33.72 6.18 -23.93
C PHE A 393 -35.00 5.69 -23.25
N LEU A 394 -36.00 6.57 -23.11
CA LEU A 394 -37.33 6.22 -22.59
C LEU A 394 -38.32 5.82 -23.69
N ASN A 395 -38.25 6.51 -24.83
CA ASN A 395 -39.10 6.29 -25.99
C ASN A 395 -38.23 6.23 -27.24
N GLY A 396 -38.62 5.42 -28.23
CA GLY A 396 -37.98 5.33 -29.54
C GLY A 396 -38.25 6.55 -30.41
N GLN A 397 -38.94 6.38 -31.54
CA GLN A 397 -39.11 7.41 -32.57
C GLN A 397 -39.60 8.79 -32.05
N MET A 398 -40.43 8.82 -31.00
CA MET A 398 -40.94 10.06 -30.39
C MET A 398 -40.12 10.55 -29.18
N GLY A 399 -39.04 9.87 -28.83
CA GLY A 399 -38.23 10.18 -27.66
C GLY A 399 -37.00 11.04 -27.95
N LYS A 400 -36.10 11.02 -26.96
CA LYS A 400 -34.78 11.63 -26.98
C LYS A 400 -33.84 10.81 -26.09
N LEU A 401 -32.54 11.00 -26.30
CA LEU A 401 -31.53 10.59 -25.33
C LEU A 401 -31.54 11.58 -24.16
N THR A 402 -31.44 11.08 -22.93
CA THR A 402 -31.15 11.90 -21.74
C THR A 402 -29.78 11.50 -21.21
N VAL A 403 -28.96 12.48 -20.79
CA VAL A 403 -27.56 12.25 -20.39
C VAL A 403 -27.30 12.86 -19.00
N THR A 404 -26.65 12.10 -18.13
CA THR A 404 -26.30 12.51 -16.77
C THR A 404 -24.81 12.21 -16.50
N PRO A 405 -23.93 13.22 -16.56
CA PRO A 405 -22.52 13.08 -16.20
C PRO A 405 -22.34 13.08 -14.68
N THR A 406 -21.35 12.33 -14.20
CA THR A 406 -20.97 12.27 -12.78
C THR A 406 -19.46 12.10 -12.64
N ILE A 407 -18.93 12.50 -11.47
CA ILE A 407 -17.52 12.38 -11.14
C ILE A 407 -17.42 11.58 -9.84
N GLN A 408 -16.54 10.60 -9.85
CA GLN A 408 -16.20 9.78 -8.70
C GLN A 408 -14.72 9.95 -8.40
N GLU A 409 -14.37 9.90 -7.12
CA GLU A 409 -13.00 9.68 -6.71
C GLU A 409 -12.65 8.24 -7.04
N TRP A 410 -11.50 8.05 -7.67
CA TRP A 410 -10.99 6.72 -7.90
C TRP A 410 -10.20 6.36 -6.64
N GLN A 411 -10.46 5.21 -6.01
CA GLN A 411 -9.91 4.84 -4.71
C GLN A 411 -8.47 5.34 -4.53
N ASP A 412 -8.31 6.32 -3.63
CA ASP A 412 -7.03 6.91 -3.24
C ASP A 412 -6.63 6.25 -1.92
N GLY A 413 -5.38 5.78 -1.79
CA GLY A 413 -4.99 4.84 -0.73
C GLY A 413 -4.96 5.34 0.73
N GLY A 414 -5.83 6.27 1.11
CA GLY A 414 -5.83 6.95 2.40
C GLY A 414 -6.86 6.42 3.39
N THR A 415 -6.49 5.40 4.18
CA THR A 415 -6.74 5.28 5.65
C THR A 415 -6.34 3.88 6.14
N PHE A 416 -5.41 3.80 7.10
CA PHE A 416 -5.00 2.56 7.78
C PHE A 416 -5.30 2.65 9.30
N ASP A 417 -6.06 1.70 9.84
CA ASP A 417 -6.26 1.42 11.27
C ASP A 417 -5.31 0.33 11.86
N PHE A 418 -4.52 0.67 12.89
CA PHE A 418 -3.40 -0.14 13.40
C PHE A 418 -3.83 -1.31 14.30
N ILE A 419 -4.20 -2.48 13.78
CA ILE A 419 -4.16 -3.73 14.57
C ILE A 419 -3.79 -4.92 13.68
N ASP A 420 -2.52 -5.32 13.69
CA ASP A 420 -2.05 -6.54 13.02
C ASP A 420 -2.03 -7.80 13.90
N ALA A 421 -2.36 -7.64 15.18
CA ALA A 421 -2.94 -8.68 16.01
C ALA A 421 -3.60 -8.03 17.23
N SER A 422 -4.84 -8.40 17.54
CA SER A 422 -5.45 -8.04 18.82
C SER A 422 -5.35 -9.23 19.76
N THR A 423 -4.95 -8.98 21.00
CA THR A 423 -5.16 -9.91 22.10
C THR A 423 -5.45 -9.11 23.35
N ASN A 424 -6.45 -9.55 24.11
CA ASN A 424 -6.68 -9.02 25.44
C ASN A 424 -5.89 -9.88 26.43
N VAL A 425 -4.90 -9.29 27.07
CA VAL A 425 -4.23 -9.94 28.19
C VAL A 425 -5.08 -9.70 29.45
N VAL A 426 -5.29 -10.74 30.24
CA VAL A 426 -5.78 -10.63 31.61
C VAL A 426 -4.73 -11.21 32.54
N ILE A 427 -4.28 -10.39 33.49
CA ILE A 427 -3.38 -10.81 34.57
C ILE A 427 -4.10 -10.49 35.89
N PRO A 428 -4.46 -11.50 36.70
CA PRO A 428 -5.06 -11.26 38.01
C PRO A 428 -4.03 -10.62 38.96
N ASP A 429 -4.51 -9.81 39.91
CA ASP A 429 -3.67 -9.21 40.93
C ASP A 429 -2.95 -10.30 41.74
N LYS A 430 -1.61 -10.30 41.64
CA LYS A 430 -0.68 -11.20 42.33
C LYS A 430 0.51 -10.41 42.82
N ASP A 431 1.38 -11.05 43.59
CA ASP A 431 2.61 -10.43 44.09
C ASP A 431 3.46 -9.84 42.95
N GLN A 432 3.82 -8.57 43.10
CA GLN A 432 4.61 -7.80 42.15
C GLN A 432 5.96 -7.40 42.76
N THR A 433 6.92 -7.10 41.89
CA THR A 433 8.16 -6.40 42.20
C THR A 433 8.14 -4.99 41.59
N ALA A 434 9.19 -4.21 41.80
CA ALA A 434 9.35 -2.94 41.09
C ALA A 434 9.48 -3.11 39.57
N TRP A 435 9.81 -4.32 39.11
CA TRP A 435 10.11 -4.63 37.71
C TRP A 435 9.01 -5.41 36.99
N GLY A 436 8.22 -6.23 37.69
CA GLY A 436 7.18 -7.06 37.08
C GLY A 436 6.44 -7.95 38.08
N TYR A 437 6.02 -9.13 37.66
CA TYR A 437 5.34 -10.12 38.51
C TYR A 437 6.34 -11.11 39.12
N LYS A 438 6.09 -11.53 40.36
CA LYS A 438 6.89 -12.56 41.02
C LYS A 438 6.57 -13.94 40.47
N VAL A 439 7.60 -14.73 40.22
CA VAL A 439 7.48 -16.15 39.85
C VAL A 439 8.47 -17.01 40.64
N TYR A 440 8.11 -18.28 40.85
CA TYR A 440 8.78 -19.16 41.79
C TYR A 440 9.17 -20.46 41.09
N TYR A 441 10.42 -20.88 41.28
CA TYR A 441 10.86 -22.19 40.79
C TYR A 441 10.11 -23.30 41.51
N GLY A 442 9.52 -24.23 40.75
CA GLY A 442 8.76 -25.36 41.30
C GLY A 442 7.30 -25.07 41.67
N PHE A 443 6.86 -23.80 41.64
CA PHE A 443 5.52 -23.42 42.11
C PHE A 443 4.78 -22.47 41.14
N PRO A 444 4.25 -22.97 40.00
CA PRO A 444 3.58 -22.15 38.99
C PRO A 444 2.42 -21.31 39.54
N LYS A 445 1.58 -21.91 40.40
CA LYS A 445 0.36 -21.28 40.99
C LYS A 445 0.64 -20.10 41.92
N LEU A 446 1.88 -19.93 42.39
CA LEU A 446 2.28 -18.76 43.18
C LEU A 446 2.49 -17.52 42.28
N GLY A 447 2.78 -17.71 41.00
CA GLY A 447 2.77 -16.65 40.00
C GLY A 447 1.36 -16.32 39.49
N PRO A 448 1.22 -15.29 38.63
CA PRO A 448 -0.03 -15.00 37.96
C PRO A 448 -0.33 -16.01 36.85
N MET A 449 -1.58 -16.48 36.81
CA MET A 449 -2.13 -17.18 35.65
C MET A 449 -2.47 -16.12 34.59
N ILE A 450 -1.82 -16.20 33.44
CA ILE A 450 -2.01 -15.24 32.35
C ILE A 450 -3.04 -15.82 31.39
N THR A 451 -4.01 -14.98 31.02
CA THR A 451 -4.96 -15.31 29.95
C THR A 451 -4.68 -14.38 28.78
N LEU A 452 -4.51 -14.97 27.59
CA LEU A 452 -4.54 -14.26 26.33
C LEU A 452 -5.86 -14.59 25.66
N GLU A 453 -6.80 -13.66 25.72
CA GLU A 453 -8.10 -13.79 25.08
C GLU A 453 -8.01 -13.32 23.63
N ASP A 454 -8.80 -13.99 22.79
CA ASP A 454 -9.06 -13.59 21.42
C ASP A 454 -7.79 -13.33 20.58
N ILE A 455 -6.75 -14.18 20.71
CA ILE A 455 -5.50 -14.02 19.94
C ILE A 455 -5.86 -14.10 18.44
N ASP A 456 -5.96 -12.96 17.78
CA ASP A 456 -6.34 -12.87 16.37
C ASP A 456 -5.15 -12.40 15.55
N THR A 457 -4.45 -13.35 14.93
CA THR A 457 -3.34 -13.11 14.01
C THR A 457 -3.76 -13.23 12.55
N LYS A 458 -5.08 -13.15 12.27
CA LYS A 458 -5.64 -13.20 10.90
C LYS A 458 -5.17 -14.43 10.10
N GLY A 459 -5.10 -15.60 10.74
CA GLY A 459 -4.68 -16.85 10.10
C GLY A 459 -3.16 -17.04 9.98
N LYS A 460 -2.34 -16.09 10.44
CA LYS A 460 -0.88 -16.25 10.48
C LYS A 460 -0.45 -17.09 11.69
N PRO A 461 0.52 -18.01 11.55
CA PRO A 461 1.10 -18.71 12.69
C PRO A 461 1.72 -17.74 13.69
N TRP A 462 1.63 -18.07 14.97
CA TRP A 462 2.26 -17.29 16.04
C TRP A 462 2.97 -18.16 17.07
N ILE A 463 3.95 -17.55 17.74
CA ILE A 463 4.76 -18.18 18.78
C ILE A 463 4.81 -17.26 20.00
N LEU A 464 4.43 -17.77 21.17
CA LEU A 464 4.67 -17.15 22.47
C LEU A 464 6.06 -17.52 22.95
N GLN A 465 6.89 -16.52 23.25
CA GLN A 465 8.31 -16.70 23.56
C GLN A 465 8.75 -15.81 24.72
N THR A 466 9.88 -16.17 25.31
CA THR A 466 10.61 -15.40 26.31
C THR A 466 11.99 -15.04 25.77
N ASP A 467 12.52 -13.87 26.09
CA ASP A 467 13.90 -13.48 25.74
C ASP A 467 14.94 -14.13 26.65
N ASN A 468 14.51 -14.63 27.81
CA ASN A 468 15.37 -15.33 28.75
C ASN A 468 15.11 -16.85 28.67
N PRO A 469 16.09 -17.64 28.18
CA PRO A 469 15.95 -19.10 28.04
C PRO A 469 15.85 -19.84 29.38
N MET A 470 16.15 -19.17 30.51
CA MET A 470 15.95 -19.71 31.86
C MET A 470 14.47 -19.80 32.27
N PHE A 471 13.56 -19.22 31.48
CA PHE A 471 12.12 -19.30 31.70
C PHE A 471 11.44 -20.12 30.62
N GLY A 472 10.26 -20.62 30.95
CA GLY A 472 9.36 -21.27 30.01
C GLY A 472 7.91 -21.14 30.46
N PHE A 473 7.04 -21.91 29.82
CA PHE A 473 5.59 -21.80 29.95
C PHE A 473 4.98 -23.11 30.44
N VAL A 474 3.98 -23.01 31.30
CA VAL A 474 3.13 -24.14 31.68
C VAL A 474 1.73 -23.84 31.18
N GLN A 475 1.29 -24.51 30.12
CA GLN A 475 -0.07 -24.38 29.62
C GLN A 475 -1.06 -25.01 30.60
N CYS A 476 -2.19 -24.35 30.83
CA CYS A 476 -3.22 -24.78 31.77
C CYS A 476 -4.63 -24.57 31.20
N ASP A 477 -5.64 -25.04 31.91
CA ASP A 477 -7.04 -24.71 31.61
C ASP A 477 -7.47 -23.38 32.23
N LYS A 478 -8.71 -22.96 31.96
CA LYS A 478 -9.30 -21.71 32.48
C LYS A 478 -9.35 -21.61 34.01
N ASN A 479 -9.23 -22.73 34.72
CA ASN A 479 -9.24 -22.78 36.18
C ASN A 479 -7.81 -22.87 36.75
N GLY A 480 -6.79 -22.83 35.89
CA GLY A 480 -5.38 -22.92 36.27
C GLY A 480 -4.89 -24.35 36.55
N TYR A 481 -5.64 -25.37 36.13
CA TYR A 481 -5.18 -26.76 36.21
C TYR A 481 -4.25 -27.11 35.06
N TYR A 482 -3.13 -27.75 35.38
CA TYR A 482 -2.15 -28.29 34.44
C TYR A 482 -1.83 -29.73 34.84
N GLU A 483 -1.29 -30.51 33.92
CA GLU A 483 -0.91 -31.90 34.18
C GLU A 483 0.30 -31.96 35.13
N GLU A 484 0.07 -32.50 36.33
CA GLU A 484 1.09 -32.80 37.33
C GLU A 484 1.60 -34.23 37.07
N LYS A 485 2.91 -34.40 36.81
CA LYS A 485 3.52 -35.66 36.37
C LYS A 485 3.97 -36.53 37.54
N GLU A 486 5.09 -36.20 38.16
CA GLU A 486 5.68 -37.03 39.24
C GLU A 486 5.68 -36.29 40.58
N PRO A 487 5.27 -36.91 41.69
CA PRO A 487 5.35 -36.28 43.01
C PRO A 487 6.80 -35.98 43.39
N VAL A 488 7.04 -34.75 43.86
CA VAL A 488 8.29 -34.29 44.45
C VAL A 488 8.17 -34.44 45.95
N TYR A 489 9.09 -35.22 46.54
CA TYR A 489 9.12 -35.51 47.97
C TYR A 489 10.10 -34.60 48.70
N ASP A 490 9.77 -34.22 49.94
CA ASP A 490 10.67 -33.48 50.81
C ASP A 490 11.81 -34.40 51.27
N PRO A 491 13.05 -34.15 50.83
CA PRO A 491 14.18 -35.01 51.15
C PRO A 491 14.65 -34.85 52.61
N ILE A 492 14.11 -33.87 53.36
CA ILE A 492 14.51 -33.58 54.72
C ILE A 492 13.72 -34.47 55.68
N ILE A 493 14.38 -35.53 56.15
CA ILE A 493 13.83 -36.40 57.19
C ILE A 493 13.82 -35.63 58.52
N SER A 494 12.64 -35.53 59.13
CA SER A 494 12.42 -34.92 60.45
C SER A 494 11.49 -35.80 61.29
N ASP A 495 11.29 -35.43 62.54
CA ASP A 495 10.29 -36.02 63.44
C ASP A 495 8.84 -35.91 62.91
N GLN A 496 8.61 -35.06 61.89
CA GLN A 496 7.31 -34.86 61.24
C GLN A 496 7.26 -35.28 59.76
N ASN A 497 8.35 -35.78 59.18
CA ASN A 497 8.44 -36.21 57.78
C ASN A 497 9.44 -37.37 57.64
N ASP A 498 8.95 -38.52 57.19
CA ASP A 498 9.75 -39.74 56.94
C ASP A 498 10.46 -39.74 55.57
N GLY A 499 10.41 -38.61 54.85
CA GLY A 499 10.92 -38.50 53.48
C GLY A 499 9.88 -38.82 52.41
N ASN A 500 8.66 -39.21 52.78
CA ASN A 500 7.55 -39.45 51.85
C ASN A 500 6.52 -38.31 51.81
N LYS A 501 6.78 -37.18 52.47
CA LYS A 501 5.92 -36.00 52.35
C LYS A 501 6.05 -35.41 50.95
N ILE A 502 4.98 -35.54 50.17
CA ILE A 502 4.85 -34.86 48.88
C ILE A 502 4.82 -33.34 49.12
N ILE A 503 5.77 -32.61 48.56
CA ILE A 503 5.87 -31.14 48.60
C ILE A 503 5.50 -30.48 47.27
N GLY A 504 5.28 -31.28 46.23
CA GLY A 504 4.81 -30.79 44.94
C GLY A 504 4.73 -31.93 43.92
N TYR A 505 4.51 -31.57 42.67
CA TYR A 505 4.62 -32.47 41.54
C TYR A 505 5.45 -31.80 40.45
N THR A 506 6.21 -32.58 39.68
CA THR A 506 6.86 -32.11 38.46
C THR A 506 5.79 -31.78 37.42
N TYR A 507 6.07 -30.81 36.55
CA TYR A 507 5.16 -30.35 35.52
C TYR A 507 5.94 -30.14 34.22
N HIS A 508 5.25 -30.21 33.08
CA HIS A 508 5.88 -29.94 31.80
C HIS A 508 6.11 -28.43 31.62
N ILE A 509 7.29 -28.07 31.11
CA ILE A 509 7.65 -26.69 30.80
C ILE A 509 7.98 -26.64 29.31
N ASP A 510 7.21 -25.84 28.58
CA ASP A 510 7.45 -25.53 27.18
C ASP A 510 8.41 -24.36 27.05
N ASP A 511 9.40 -24.46 26.16
CA ASP A 511 10.30 -23.35 25.83
C ASP A 511 9.58 -22.21 25.10
N TYR A 512 8.53 -22.55 24.37
CA TYR A 512 7.65 -21.65 23.61
C TYR A 512 6.31 -22.35 23.37
N ILE A 513 5.24 -21.56 23.20
CA ILE A 513 3.93 -22.09 22.80
C ILE A 513 3.65 -21.66 21.37
N ILE A 514 3.33 -22.60 20.47
CA ILE A 514 3.14 -22.32 19.05
C ILE A 514 1.72 -22.67 18.58
N ASN A 515 1.09 -21.72 17.89
CA ASN A 515 -0.11 -22.00 17.09
C ASN A 515 0.26 -21.96 15.61
N LYS A 516 0.40 -23.14 15.01
CA LYS A 516 0.75 -23.28 13.58
C LYS A 516 -0.39 -22.94 12.63
N SER A 517 -1.63 -22.91 13.14
CA SER A 517 -2.84 -22.72 12.32
C SER A 517 -3.27 -21.27 12.19
N GLY A 518 -2.77 -20.38 13.05
CA GLY A 518 -3.23 -18.99 13.15
C GLY A 518 -4.71 -18.85 13.51
N LYS A 519 -5.33 -19.92 14.03
CA LYS A 519 -6.71 -19.89 14.50
C LYS A 519 -6.81 -19.00 15.73
N LYS A 520 -7.93 -18.27 15.80
CA LYS A 520 -8.32 -17.54 16.99
C LYS A 520 -8.41 -18.49 18.16
N ASP A 521 -7.69 -18.17 19.22
CA ASP A 521 -7.56 -19.05 20.38
C ASP A 521 -7.52 -18.24 21.68
N THR A 522 -7.90 -18.89 22.78
CA THR A 522 -7.71 -18.36 24.13
C THR A 522 -6.68 -19.22 24.84
N LEU A 523 -5.56 -18.60 25.24
CA LEU A 523 -4.46 -19.31 25.88
C LEU A 523 -4.41 -18.98 27.37
N TYR A 524 -4.37 -20.01 28.21
CA TYR A 524 -4.12 -19.90 29.65
C TYR A 524 -2.76 -20.53 29.97
N PHE A 525 -1.89 -19.79 30.65
CA PHE A 525 -0.56 -20.30 31.01
C PHE A 525 0.06 -19.61 32.23
N TYR A 526 1.07 -20.25 32.79
CA TYR A 526 1.99 -19.68 33.78
C TYR A 526 3.38 -19.48 33.16
N VAL A 527 4.09 -18.44 33.62
CA VAL A 527 5.52 -18.24 33.32
C VAL A 527 6.32 -18.75 34.50
N VAL A 528 7.28 -19.64 34.24
CA VAL A 528 8.03 -20.35 35.29
C VAL A 528 9.53 -20.34 35.05
N PRO A 529 10.36 -20.20 36.08
CA PRO A 529 11.79 -20.47 35.99
C PRO A 529 12.06 -21.97 35.80
N LYS A 530 13.05 -22.31 34.97
CA LYS A 530 13.50 -23.69 34.74
C LYS A 530 14.51 -24.18 35.77
N SER A 531 15.11 -23.28 36.54
CA SER A 531 16.08 -23.62 37.59
C SER A 531 15.92 -22.72 38.83
N ARG A 532 16.33 -23.23 39.99
CA ARG A 532 16.34 -22.46 41.25
C ARG A 532 17.48 -21.44 41.22
N LEU A 533 17.24 -20.26 41.81
CA LEU A 533 18.29 -19.26 42.06
C LEU A 533 19.41 -19.84 42.93
N ASP A 534 20.66 -19.64 42.51
CA ASP A 534 21.85 -19.93 43.31
C ASP A 534 22.05 -18.82 44.34
N LEU A 535 21.81 -19.14 45.61
CA LEU A 535 21.96 -18.22 46.75
C LEU A 535 23.40 -17.71 46.93
N ALA A 536 24.40 -18.38 46.36
CA ALA A 536 25.80 -17.97 46.44
C ALA A 536 26.15 -16.80 45.50
N LYS A 537 25.22 -16.38 44.62
CA LYS A 537 25.43 -15.30 43.66
C LYS A 537 24.24 -14.32 43.65
N PRO A 538 24.47 -12.99 43.69
CA PRO A 538 23.40 -12.03 43.53
C PRO A 538 22.87 -12.09 42.09
N HIS A 539 21.68 -12.66 41.91
CA HIS A 539 21.02 -12.72 40.61
C HIS A 539 19.59 -12.17 40.72
N ASN A 540 19.29 -11.13 39.93
CA ASN A 540 17.92 -10.73 39.60
C ASN A 540 17.59 -11.37 38.24
N VAL A 541 17.04 -12.59 38.26
CA VAL A 541 16.73 -13.34 37.04
C VAL A 541 15.36 -12.89 36.52
N LYS A 542 15.35 -12.35 35.30
CA LYS A 542 14.24 -11.59 34.72
C LYS A 542 13.87 -12.08 33.33
N ALA A 543 12.60 -12.05 32.98
CA ALA A 543 12.10 -12.46 31.66
C ALA A 543 11.11 -11.44 31.08
N HIS A 544 11.21 -11.21 29.77
CA HIS A 544 10.17 -10.58 28.97
C HIS A 544 9.44 -11.64 28.17
N VAL A 545 8.11 -11.65 28.26
CA VAL A 545 7.25 -12.52 27.45
C VAL A 545 6.61 -11.71 26.33
N PHE A 546 6.68 -12.23 25.10
CA PHE A 546 6.17 -11.59 23.88
C PHE A 546 5.66 -12.63 22.87
N LEU A 547 4.80 -12.20 21.94
CA LEU A 547 4.35 -13.00 20.80
C LEU A 547 5.10 -12.58 19.53
N THR A 548 5.40 -13.56 18.67
CA THR A 548 5.93 -13.34 17.31
C THR A 548 5.01 -13.97 16.26
N THR A 549 4.81 -13.31 15.12
CA THR A 549 4.26 -13.96 13.91
C THR A 549 5.37 -14.30 12.93
N TYR A 550 5.21 -15.34 12.11
CA TYR A 550 6.21 -15.68 11.09
C TYR A 550 6.30 -14.59 9.99
N PRO A 551 7.50 -14.16 9.56
CA PRO A 551 8.83 -14.62 9.98
C PRO A 551 9.55 -13.62 10.92
N ASN A 552 8.98 -13.39 12.10
CA ASN A 552 9.56 -12.74 13.30
C ASN A 552 9.10 -11.31 13.66
N ASP A 553 7.90 -10.90 13.28
CA ASP A 553 7.34 -9.63 13.76
C ASP A 553 6.84 -9.80 15.21
N LYS A 554 7.42 -9.05 16.16
CA LYS A 554 6.94 -8.98 17.55
C LYS A 554 5.68 -8.10 17.59
N PHE A 555 4.60 -8.58 18.20
CA PHE A 555 3.38 -7.76 18.34
C PHE A 555 2.92 -7.61 19.79
N ILE A 556 2.15 -6.55 20.02
CA ILE A 556 1.88 -5.99 21.34
C ILE A 556 0.86 -6.85 22.10
N LEU A 557 1.27 -7.36 23.26
CA LEU A 557 0.39 -8.02 24.22
C LEU A 557 -0.50 -7.00 24.96
N ASN A 558 -0.04 -5.77 25.13
CA ASN A 558 -0.71 -4.75 25.95
C ASN A 558 -1.14 -3.51 25.14
N PRO A 559 -2.35 -3.49 24.53
CA PRO A 559 -2.82 -2.36 23.73
C PRO A 559 -3.14 -1.10 24.56
N GLY A 560 -3.27 -1.22 25.89
CA GLY A 560 -3.67 -0.10 26.77
C GLY A 560 -2.55 0.48 27.65
N PHE A 561 -1.30 0.04 27.51
CA PHE A 561 -0.17 0.44 28.39
C PHE A 561 -0.42 0.25 29.89
N LYS A 562 -1.25 -0.72 30.28
CA LYS A 562 -1.74 -0.88 31.67
C LYS A 562 -0.82 -1.65 32.63
N TYR A 563 0.21 -2.35 32.15
CA TYR A 563 1.02 -3.26 32.97
C TYR A 563 2.34 -2.62 33.45
N LYS A 564 2.78 -2.99 34.66
CA LYS A 564 4.06 -2.54 35.21
C LYS A 564 5.23 -3.31 34.58
N GLY A 565 6.25 -2.55 34.16
CA GLY A 565 7.41 -3.05 33.43
C GLY A 565 8.40 -1.94 33.12
N CYS A 566 9.28 -2.15 32.12
CA CYS A 566 10.22 -1.13 31.66
C CYS A 566 9.45 0.13 31.24
N LYS A 567 9.84 1.29 31.78
CA LYS A 567 9.22 2.60 31.49
C LYS A 567 9.89 3.32 30.32
N GLU A 568 10.95 2.75 29.77
CA GLU A 568 11.83 3.37 28.78
C GLU A 568 12.05 2.42 27.60
N GLY A 569 12.19 2.97 26.39
CA GLY A 569 12.32 2.20 25.15
C GLY A 569 11.00 1.99 24.38
N LYS A 570 11.12 1.51 23.14
CA LYS A 570 10.02 1.39 22.15
C LYS A 570 8.86 0.47 22.56
N PHE A 571 9.14 -0.46 23.48
CA PHE A 571 8.18 -1.42 24.03
C PHE A 571 7.81 -1.12 25.50
N ALA A 572 8.12 0.09 25.98
CA ALA A 572 7.80 0.50 27.34
C ALA A 572 6.30 0.39 27.62
N GLY A 573 5.94 -0.35 28.67
CA GLY A 573 4.55 -0.65 29.02
C GLY A 573 3.82 -1.59 28.05
N LYS A 574 4.50 -2.19 27.06
CA LYS A 574 3.90 -3.09 26.04
C LYS A 574 4.16 -4.58 26.30
N ASP A 575 5.20 -4.89 27.08
CA ASP A 575 5.64 -6.25 27.42
C ASP A 575 5.21 -6.67 28.84
N ILE A 576 5.19 -7.98 29.10
CA ILE A 576 4.92 -8.53 30.44
C ILE A 576 6.24 -9.00 31.07
N HIS A 577 6.53 -8.49 32.25
CA HIS A 577 7.78 -8.66 32.96
C HIS A 577 7.64 -9.66 34.12
N PHE A 578 8.59 -10.58 34.25
CA PHE A 578 8.63 -11.57 35.34
C PHE A 578 9.99 -11.59 36.03
N GLU A 579 9.96 -11.61 37.36
CA GLU A 579 11.15 -11.71 38.20
C GLU A 579 11.08 -12.96 39.06
N GLN A 580 12.10 -13.81 38.95
CA GLN A 580 12.22 -14.96 39.82
C GLN A 580 12.57 -14.48 41.24
N VAL A 581 11.80 -14.96 42.21
CA VAL A 581 12.03 -14.71 43.63
C VAL A 581 12.28 -16.02 44.37
N LEU A 582 12.88 -15.92 45.56
CA LEU A 582 13.25 -17.05 46.41
C LEU A 582 12.05 -17.70 47.09
#